data_AF-A0A6L3ADD4-F1
#
_entry.id   AF-A0A6L3ADD4-F1
#
_cell.length_a   1.000
_cell.length_b   1.000
_cell.length_c   1.000
_cell.angle_alpha   90.00
_cell.angle_beta   90.00
_cell.angle_gamma   90.00
#
_symmetry.space_group_name_H-M   'P 1'
#
loop_
_entity.id
_entity.type
_entity.pdbx_description
1 polymer ?
#
loop_
_entity_poly.entity_id
_entity_poly.type
_entity_poly.pdbx_seq_one_letter_code
_entity_poly.pdbx_strand_id
1 'polypeptide(L)'
;MPLTPRAHTLRRPLSAAGLILAIAVLALTGAGPAPGRAHAAQSCPVVSGYVYVDANDNGLFDAGETPIGGSSIALRDSTGATVATTLTSSSGYYQFNNDTSVRPPEESVTHSLSFPQTTTDWSMTRSAPRFDPAMGTLTGVDVTNSAAITSGIKAESLDGEASTLSATVSGMVALTIPGADTVTTAPVVEAGSFDAAAYDGIADFSGPSGHDFGSHTASGAATTGVSGPALSQYVGTGTVEFLGVATATSHTTGGGNVLNKINTVASAQVILTYRYLPVVCLKAGSYKIVQTEQPPGYADGRETAGNTTPLPNTKGSDSISITISGGDLPNNNFGELLPPDATATAPATGTATTGTGTPPRGTATPPGALSPTPVETVSGARTPGPPSAGSGLLGLPATPTNLALFAVVLISLSSWIAIIAMGRRQRGETDGE
;
A
#
# COMPACT_ATOMS: atom_id res chain seq x y z
N MET A 1 -70.76 26.58 -36.98
CA MET A 1 -70.45 25.15 -37.25
C MET A 1 -68.96 24.95 -37.03
N PRO A 2 -68.54 23.96 -36.22
CA PRO A 2 -67.22 23.96 -35.61
C PRO A 2 -66.17 23.27 -36.49
N LEU A 3 -64.94 23.78 -36.48
CA LEU A 3 -63.76 23.08 -37.00
C LEU A 3 -63.00 22.47 -35.82
N THR A 4 -63.02 21.15 -35.77
CA THR A 4 -62.29 20.28 -34.83
C THR A 4 -60.80 20.28 -35.15
N PRO A 5 -59.88 20.44 -34.18
CA PRO A 5 -58.48 20.14 -34.41
C PRO A 5 -58.25 18.61 -34.28
N ARG A 6 -57.72 18.03 -35.36
CA ARG A 6 -57.34 16.62 -35.48
C ARG A 6 -56.00 16.41 -34.77
N ALA A 7 -56.02 15.70 -33.64
CA ALA A 7 -54.79 15.29 -32.95
C ALA A 7 -54.10 14.17 -33.76
N HIS A 8 -52.93 14.46 -34.33
CA HIS A 8 -52.03 13.44 -34.89
C HIS A 8 -51.17 12.87 -33.77
N THR A 9 -51.49 11.66 -33.33
CA THR A 9 -50.69 10.88 -32.39
C THR A 9 -49.44 10.34 -33.11
N LEU A 10 -48.30 11.03 -32.98
CA LEU A 10 -47.00 10.44 -33.30
C LEU A 10 -46.64 9.41 -32.22
N ARG A 11 -46.87 8.13 -32.50
CA ARG A 11 -46.21 7.05 -31.76
C ARG A 11 -44.79 6.90 -32.30
N ARG A 12 -43.81 7.49 -31.61
CA ARG A 12 -42.40 7.11 -31.77
C ARG A 12 -42.17 5.81 -31.00
N PRO A 13 -41.58 4.75 -31.59
CA PRO A 13 -41.14 3.61 -30.81
C PRO A 13 -39.98 4.06 -29.91
N LEU A 14 -40.06 3.77 -28.61
CA LEU A 14 -38.91 3.85 -27.70
C LEU A 14 -37.91 2.78 -28.16
N SER A 15 -36.83 3.21 -28.83
CA SER A 15 -35.61 2.42 -28.86
C SER A 15 -34.91 2.62 -27.52
N ALA A 16 -34.71 1.52 -26.79
CA ALA A 16 -33.91 1.48 -25.59
C ALA A 16 -32.44 1.71 -25.98
N ALA A 17 -32.03 2.99 -26.05
CA ALA A 17 -30.62 3.35 -26.04
C ALA A 17 -30.11 3.15 -24.62
N GLY A 18 -29.48 1.99 -24.38
CA GLY A 18 -28.64 1.77 -23.20
C GLY A 18 -27.57 2.85 -23.16
N LEU A 19 -27.66 3.71 -22.15
CA LEU A 19 -26.68 4.75 -21.86
C LEU A 19 -25.40 4.06 -21.36
N ILE A 20 -24.52 3.66 -22.28
CA ILE A 20 -23.14 3.33 -21.94
C ILE A 20 -22.46 4.67 -21.67
N LEU A 21 -22.26 4.97 -20.38
CA LEU A 21 -21.38 6.05 -19.94
C LEU A 21 -19.96 5.66 -20.36
N ALA A 22 -19.58 6.01 -21.58
CA ALA A 22 -18.19 5.98 -22.00
C ALA A 22 -17.45 7.01 -21.17
N ILE A 23 -16.72 6.55 -20.15
CA ILE A 23 -15.69 7.36 -19.50
C ILE A 23 -14.62 7.58 -20.56
N ALA A 24 -14.74 8.67 -21.30
CA ALA A 24 -13.66 9.18 -22.10
C ALA A 24 -12.53 9.57 -21.13
N VAL A 25 -11.51 8.71 -21.03
CA VAL A 25 -10.22 9.12 -20.49
C VAL A 25 -9.62 10.04 -21.52
N LEU A 26 -10.01 11.32 -21.46
CA LEU A 26 -9.28 12.38 -22.11
C LEU A 26 -7.88 12.32 -21.50
N ALA A 27 -6.89 11.90 -22.29
CA ALA A 27 -5.49 12.10 -21.99
C ALA A 27 -5.24 13.61 -22.01
N LEU A 28 -5.66 14.30 -20.95
CA LEU A 28 -5.05 15.56 -20.56
C LEU A 28 -3.57 15.22 -20.41
N THR A 29 -2.74 15.88 -21.22
CA THR A 29 -1.33 16.06 -20.91
C THR A 29 -1.28 16.60 -19.50
N GLY A 30 -1.09 15.69 -18.53
CA GLY A 30 -1.11 16.03 -17.13
C GLY A 30 0.00 17.02 -16.88
N ALA A 31 -0.37 18.25 -16.49
CA ALA A 31 0.30 18.78 -15.34
C ALA A 31 0.17 17.67 -14.29
N GLY A 32 1.27 16.93 -14.08
CA GLY A 32 1.33 15.94 -13.01
C GLY A 32 0.86 16.61 -11.72
N PRO A 33 0.38 15.84 -10.72
CA PRO A 33 0.14 16.43 -9.41
C PRO A 33 1.39 17.23 -9.08
N ALA A 34 1.21 18.55 -8.88
CA ALA A 34 2.29 19.40 -8.41
C ALA A 34 2.97 18.60 -7.30
N PRO A 35 4.31 18.40 -7.35
CA PRO A 35 4.98 17.53 -6.40
C PRO A 35 4.43 17.92 -5.04
N GLY A 36 3.69 16.98 -4.43
CA GLY A 36 3.03 17.24 -3.17
C GLY A 36 4.10 17.88 -2.33
N ARG A 37 3.86 19.12 -1.86
CA ARG A 37 4.77 19.76 -0.92
C ARG A 37 5.15 18.64 0.02
N ALA A 38 6.45 18.31 0.09
CA ALA A 38 6.92 17.38 1.08
C ALA A 38 6.27 17.86 2.36
N HIS A 39 5.28 17.11 2.85
CA HIS A 39 4.74 17.36 4.16
C HIS A 39 5.97 17.06 4.99
N ALA A 40 6.68 18.12 5.41
CA ALA A 40 7.69 18.01 6.44
C ALA A 40 6.96 17.21 7.51
N ALA A 41 7.39 15.96 7.72
CA ALA A 41 6.68 15.01 8.55
C ALA A 41 6.38 15.74 9.84
N GLN A 42 5.11 16.05 10.08
CA GLN A 42 4.74 16.75 11.29
C GLN A 42 5.10 15.77 12.40
N SER A 43 6.19 16.05 13.12
CA SER A 43 6.62 15.21 14.23
C SER A 43 5.54 15.36 15.29
N CYS A 44 4.64 14.38 15.36
CA CYS A 44 3.68 14.35 16.44
C CYS A 44 4.46 14.28 17.77
N PRO A 45 4.08 15.06 18.78
CA PRO A 45 4.73 14.99 20.08
C PRO A 45 4.52 13.60 20.68
N VAL A 46 5.58 13.03 21.23
CA VAL A 46 5.55 11.72 21.90
C VAL A 46 5.54 11.92 23.41
N VAL A 47 4.56 11.34 24.09
CA VAL A 47 4.54 11.21 25.55
C VAL A 47 4.95 9.80 25.89
N SER A 48 5.98 9.60 26.71
CA SER A 48 6.46 8.26 27.05
C SER A 48 7.01 8.18 28.47
N GLY A 49 7.25 6.94 28.91
CA GLY A 49 7.75 6.66 30.24
C GLY A 49 7.85 5.16 30.53
N TYR A 50 8.08 4.84 31.80
CA TYR A 50 8.29 3.48 32.28
C TYR A 50 7.46 3.15 33.51
N VAL A 51 7.07 1.89 33.64
CA VAL A 51 6.64 1.29 34.91
C VAL A 51 7.73 0.34 35.39
N TYR A 52 8.14 0.44 36.64
CA TYR A 52 9.33 -0.25 37.16
C TYR A 52 9.21 -0.53 38.65
N VAL A 53 10.03 -1.46 39.15
CA VAL A 53 10.19 -1.75 40.57
C VAL A 53 11.12 -0.72 41.20
N ASP A 54 10.55 0.20 41.98
CA ASP A 54 11.26 1.20 42.78
C ASP A 54 11.81 0.52 44.04
N ALA A 55 13.02 -0.04 43.92
CA ALA A 55 13.58 -0.91 44.95
C ALA A 55 14.05 -0.14 46.19
N ASN A 56 14.27 1.17 46.05
CA ASN A 56 14.81 2.03 47.10
C ASN A 56 13.78 3.09 47.60
N ASP A 57 12.53 3.06 47.10
CA ASP A 57 11.42 3.97 47.39
C ASP A 57 11.78 5.46 47.17
N ASN A 58 12.63 5.73 46.18
CA ASN A 58 13.06 7.09 45.85
C ASN A 58 12.25 7.73 44.72
N GLY A 59 11.41 6.97 44.01
CA GLY A 59 10.57 7.43 42.91
C GLY A 59 11.29 7.74 41.60
N LEU A 60 12.58 7.47 41.49
CA LEU A 60 13.38 7.65 40.29
C LEU A 60 13.68 6.29 39.68
N PHE A 61 13.50 6.15 38.36
CA PHE A 61 13.90 4.95 37.66
C PHE A 61 15.42 4.91 37.54
N ASP A 62 16.05 4.17 38.43
CA ASP A 62 17.49 4.07 38.60
C ASP A 62 18.09 2.89 37.81
N ALA A 63 19.39 2.97 37.56
CA ALA A 63 20.12 1.88 36.91
C ALA A 63 20.09 0.60 37.79
N GLY A 64 19.59 -0.49 37.21
CA GLY A 64 19.48 -1.79 37.89
C GLY A 64 18.10 -2.11 38.43
N GLU A 65 17.17 -1.16 38.38
CA GLU A 65 15.78 -1.42 38.72
C GLU A 65 15.05 -2.20 37.64
N THR A 66 14.10 -3.04 38.07
CA THR A 66 13.46 -4.01 37.19
C THR A 66 12.24 -3.39 36.51
N PRO A 67 12.14 -3.39 35.17
CA PRO A 67 10.94 -2.89 34.50
C PRO A 67 9.74 -3.83 34.64
N ILE A 68 8.53 -3.27 34.59
CA ILE A 68 7.27 -4.01 34.71
C ILE A 68 6.46 -3.89 33.41
N GLY A 69 6.35 -4.99 32.68
CA GLY A 69 5.56 -5.08 31.45
C GLY A 69 4.11 -5.47 31.66
N GLY A 70 3.24 -5.06 30.73
CA GLY A 70 1.81 -5.36 30.74
C GLY A 70 0.95 -4.43 31.59
N SER A 71 1.50 -3.36 32.16
CA SER A 71 0.76 -2.36 32.94
C SER A 71 -0.15 -1.52 32.06
N SER A 72 -1.40 -1.32 32.47
CA SER A 72 -2.41 -0.56 31.73
C SER A 72 -2.26 0.95 31.95
N ILE A 73 -1.95 1.69 30.89
CA ILE A 73 -1.76 3.15 30.93
C ILE A 73 -2.78 3.85 30.03
N ALA A 74 -3.37 4.93 30.52
CA ALA A 74 -4.29 5.80 29.78
C ALA A 74 -3.79 7.25 29.75
N LEU A 75 -3.91 7.91 28.60
CA LEU A 75 -3.75 9.35 28.47
C LEU A 75 -5.13 10.00 28.49
N ARG A 76 -5.35 10.95 29.40
CA ARG A 76 -6.60 11.70 29.54
C ARG A 76 -6.40 13.19 29.29
N ASP A 77 -7.38 13.84 28.69
CA ASP A 77 -7.37 15.29 28.47
C ASP A 77 -7.77 16.08 29.73
N SER A 78 -7.82 17.41 29.62
CA SER A 78 -8.19 18.30 30.73
C SER A 78 -9.64 18.13 31.22
N THR A 79 -10.51 17.49 30.44
CA THR A 79 -11.89 17.17 30.82
C THR A 79 -11.99 15.83 31.56
N GLY A 80 -10.90 15.04 31.57
CA GLY A 80 -10.86 13.69 32.11
C GLY A 80 -11.25 12.61 31.10
N ALA A 81 -11.53 12.98 29.84
CA ALA A 81 -11.84 12.02 28.79
C ALA A 81 -10.57 11.26 28.36
N THR A 82 -10.72 9.98 28.02
CA THR A 82 -9.59 9.14 27.57
C THR A 82 -9.31 9.40 26.10
N VAL A 83 -8.07 9.78 25.80
CA VAL A 83 -7.55 10.13 24.47
C VAL A 83 -6.88 8.93 23.81
N ALA A 84 -6.15 8.15 24.60
CA ALA A 84 -5.49 6.92 24.17
C ALA A 84 -5.23 5.99 25.36
N THR A 85 -5.09 4.70 25.09
CA THR A 85 -4.65 3.69 26.05
C THR A 85 -3.54 2.84 25.45
N THR A 86 -2.69 2.27 26.29
CA THR A 86 -1.62 1.37 25.89
C THR A 86 -1.24 0.43 27.04
N LEU A 87 -0.46 -0.60 26.74
CA LEU A 87 0.18 -1.46 27.74
C LEU A 87 1.68 -1.21 27.72
N THR A 88 2.33 -1.29 28.87
CA THR A 88 3.80 -1.30 28.90
C THR A 88 4.35 -2.53 28.19
N SER A 89 5.44 -2.35 27.44
CA SER A 89 6.20 -3.44 26.82
C SER A 89 6.90 -4.29 27.89
N SER A 90 7.55 -5.39 27.49
CA SER A 90 8.39 -6.20 28.41
C SER A 90 9.54 -5.43 29.05
N SER A 91 9.94 -4.28 28.49
CA SER A 91 10.93 -3.37 29.07
C SER A 91 10.29 -2.30 29.96
N GLY A 92 9.01 -2.45 30.32
CA GLY A 92 8.25 -1.49 31.13
C GLY A 92 7.90 -0.19 30.42
N TYR A 93 8.27 -0.06 29.15
CA TYR A 93 8.12 1.19 28.38
C TYR A 93 6.71 1.33 27.83
N TYR A 94 6.15 2.54 27.90
CA TYR A 94 4.92 2.91 27.22
C TYR A 94 5.09 4.21 26.43
N GLN A 95 4.24 4.42 25.42
CA GLN A 95 4.19 5.67 24.68
C GLN A 95 2.79 6.01 24.15
N PHE A 96 2.55 7.31 23.94
CA PHE A 96 1.44 7.88 23.21
C PHE A 96 1.99 8.86 22.17
N ASN A 97 1.64 8.68 20.90
CA ASN A 97 2.08 9.53 19.79
C ASN A 97 0.91 10.07 18.97
N ASN A 98 -0.33 9.70 19.29
CA ASN A 98 -1.53 10.09 18.59
C ASN A 98 -2.77 10.11 19.49
N ASP A 99 -3.79 10.86 19.08
CA ASP A 99 -5.13 10.86 19.65
C ASP A 99 -5.97 9.78 18.95
N THR A 100 -6.24 8.69 19.67
CA THR A 100 -7.02 7.56 19.15
C THR A 100 -8.53 7.70 19.42
N SER A 101 -8.93 8.70 20.20
CA SER A 101 -10.34 8.97 20.52
C SER A 101 -11.07 9.69 19.37
N VAL A 102 -10.30 10.36 18.52
CA VAL A 102 -10.82 11.07 17.34
C VAL A 102 -10.67 10.19 16.11
N ARG A 103 -11.79 9.94 15.42
CA ARG A 103 -11.78 9.31 14.10
C ARG A 103 -11.73 10.39 13.01
N PRO A 104 -10.60 10.58 12.31
CA PRO A 104 -10.50 11.55 11.23
C PRO A 104 -11.30 11.09 9.99
N PRO A 105 -11.59 12.00 9.04
CA PRO A 105 -12.05 11.60 7.72
C PRO A 105 -10.99 10.72 7.02
N GLU A 106 -11.44 9.80 6.18
CA GLU A 106 -10.55 8.99 5.34
C GLU A 106 -9.87 9.86 4.28
N GLU A 107 -8.58 9.67 4.10
CA GLU A 107 -7.76 10.31 3.07
C GLU A 107 -7.27 9.27 2.05
N SER A 108 -6.67 9.75 0.95
CA SER A 108 -6.10 8.86 -0.04
C SER A 108 -4.80 9.38 -0.65
N VAL A 109 -3.93 8.43 -1.03
CA VAL A 109 -2.72 8.69 -1.81
C VAL A 109 -2.71 7.79 -3.04
N THR A 110 -2.28 8.34 -4.17
CA THR A 110 -2.33 7.65 -5.46
C THR A 110 -0.93 7.43 -6.04
N HIS A 111 -0.75 6.28 -6.68
CA HIS A 111 0.43 5.94 -7.48
C HIS A 111 0.00 5.54 -8.88
N SER A 112 0.77 5.95 -9.88
CA SER A 112 0.54 5.58 -11.27
C SER A 112 1.66 4.67 -11.76
N LEU A 113 1.29 3.50 -12.29
CA LEU A 113 2.23 2.58 -12.92
C LEU A 113 1.94 2.58 -14.43
N SER A 114 2.97 2.85 -15.23
CA SER A 114 2.85 2.88 -16.69
C SER A 114 3.48 1.64 -17.32
N PHE A 115 2.67 0.95 -18.11
CA PHE A 115 3.09 -0.09 -19.05
C PHE A 115 3.14 0.55 -20.43
N PRO A 116 4.35 0.77 -20.99
CA PRO A 116 4.52 1.49 -22.23
C PRO A 116 3.93 0.71 -23.41
N GLN A 117 3.58 1.44 -24.47
CA GLN A 117 3.11 0.84 -25.70
C GLN A 117 4.18 -0.05 -26.31
N THR A 118 3.90 -1.35 -26.37
CA THR A 118 4.82 -2.39 -26.88
C THR A 118 4.05 -3.46 -27.63
N THR A 119 4.71 -4.16 -28.56
CA THR A 119 4.11 -5.29 -29.29
C THR A 119 3.59 -6.32 -28.31
N THR A 120 2.34 -6.77 -28.47
CA THR A 120 1.62 -7.69 -27.57
C THR A 120 2.33 -9.01 -27.33
N ASP A 121 1.75 -9.84 -26.46
CA ASP A 121 2.33 -11.07 -25.91
C ASP A 121 3.52 -10.79 -25.00
N TRP A 122 3.51 -9.61 -24.38
CA TRP A 122 4.46 -9.20 -23.36
C TRP A 122 3.96 -9.58 -21.96
N SER A 123 4.94 -9.76 -21.08
CA SER A 123 4.78 -9.91 -19.64
C SER A 123 5.76 -8.95 -18.97
N MET A 124 5.25 -8.02 -18.17
CA MET A 124 6.06 -6.96 -17.56
C MET A 124 5.66 -6.77 -16.09
N THR A 125 6.66 -6.50 -15.25
CA THR A 125 6.42 -6.13 -13.85
C THR A 125 6.56 -4.62 -13.66
N ARG A 126 5.68 -4.05 -12.85
CA ARG A 126 5.79 -2.69 -12.31
C ARG A 126 5.64 -2.73 -10.81
N SER A 127 6.16 -1.72 -10.12
CA SER A 127 6.14 -1.68 -8.66
C SER A 127 5.69 -0.33 -8.14
N ALA A 128 4.89 -0.32 -7.08
CA ALA A 128 4.51 0.87 -6.34
C ALA A 128 5.12 0.84 -4.94
N PRO A 129 5.45 1.98 -4.32
CA PRO A 129 5.85 1.99 -2.91
C PRO A 129 4.72 1.45 -2.03
N ARG A 130 5.09 0.76 -0.95
CA ARG A 130 4.16 0.42 0.12
C ARG A 130 3.68 1.68 0.83
N PHE A 131 2.48 1.60 1.41
CA PHE A 131 1.91 2.64 2.25
C PHE A 131 2.77 2.84 3.51
N ASP A 132 3.15 4.10 3.75
CA ASP A 132 3.91 4.48 4.94
C ASP A 132 2.99 4.49 6.18
N PRO A 133 3.20 3.57 7.16
CA PRO A 133 2.38 3.51 8.37
C PRO A 133 2.49 4.77 9.25
N ALA A 134 3.48 5.64 9.04
CA ALA A 134 3.55 6.92 9.74
C ALA A 134 2.45 7.90 9.27
N MET A 135 1.88 7.71 8.07
CA MET A 135 0.78 8.55 7.57
C MET A 135 -0.55 8.21 8.22
N GLY A 136 -0.74 6.97 8.70
CA GLY A 136 -1.99 6.53 9.29
C GLY A 136 -2.23 5.03 9.22
N THR A 137 -3.50 4.65 9.33
CA THR A 137 -3.94 3.26 9.22
C THR A 137 -4.55 3.02 7.85
N LEU A 138 -3.93 2.16 7.04
CA LEU A 138 -4.46 1.75 5.73
C LEU A 138 -5.80 1.01 5.92
N THR A 139 -6.84 1.48 5.24
CA THR A 139 -8.21 0.93 5.32
C THR A 139 -8.64 0.21 4.04
N GLY A 140 -8.01 0.52 2.91
CA GLY A 140 -8.30 -0.11 1.63
C GLY A 140 -7.28 0.23 0.55
N VAL A 141 -7.24 -0.61 -0.48
CA VAL A 141 -6.49 -0.33 -1.71
C VAL A 141 -7.43 -0.50 -2.88
N ASP A 142 -7.55 0.51 -3.74
CA ASP A 142 -8.28 0.39 -5.00
C ASP A 142 -7.27 0.37 -6.16
N VAL A 143 -7.48 -0.52 -7.12
CA VAL A 143 -6.61 -0.70 -8.29
C VAL A 143 -7.43 -0.60 -9.54
N THR A 144 -7.15 0.38 -10.39
CA THR A 144 -7.78 0.52 -11.71
C THR A 144 -6.76 0.26 -12.81
N ASN A 145 -7.04 -0.70 -13.69
CA ASN A 145 -6.25 -1.03 -14.87
C ASN A 145 -6.92 -0.45 -16.13
N SER A 146 -6.42 0.67 -16.63
CA SER A 146 -6.83 1.27 -17.90
C SER A 146 -5.90 0.80 -19.01
N ALA A 147 -6.42 0.05 -19.98
CA ALA A 147 -5.63 -0.56 -21.04
C ALA A 147 -6.08 -0.09 -22.42
N ALA A 148 -5.12 -0.04 -23.35
CA ALA A 148 -5.36 0.25 -24.76
C ALA A 148 -4.65 -0.79 -25.64
N ILE A 149 -5.37 -1.28 -26.65
CA ILE A 149 -4.88 -2.16 -27.71
C ILE A 149 -4.98 -1.39 -29.01
N THR A 150 -3.87 -1.27 -29.73
CA THR A 150 -3.83 -0.62 -31.05
C THR A 150 -3.39 -1.64 -32.09
N SER A 151 -4.18 -1.83 -33.14
CA SER A 151 -3.83 -2.70 -34.26
C SER A 151 -3.85 -1.96 -35.58
N GLY A 152 -2.81 -2.15 -36.38
CA GLY A 152 -2.87 -1.92 -37.83
C GLY A 152 -3.36 -3.18 -38.52
N ILE A 153 -4.43 -3.09 -39.31
CA ILE A 153 -5.05 -4.25 -39.97
C ILE A 153 -5.13 -4.02 -41.48
N LYS A 154 -4.54 -4.93 -42.25
CA LYS A 154 -4.76 -5.06 -43.68
C LYS A 154 -5.42 -6.40 -43.96
N ALA A 155 -6.39 -6.41 -44.86
CA ALA A 155 -7.08 -7.63 -45.27
C ALA A 155 -7.29 -7.66 -46.78
N GLU A 156 -7.34 -8.85 -47.35
CA GLU A 156 -7.61 -9.07 -48.76
C GLU A 156 -8.44 -10.33 -48.95
N SER A 157 -9.47 -10.22 -49.79
CA SER A 157 -10.29 -11.35 -50.22
C SER A 157 -9.54 -12.14 -51.29
N LEU A 158 -9.46 -13.46 -51.10
CA LEU A 158 -8.94 -14.40 -52.10
C LEU A 158 -10.09 -15.14 -52.82
N ASP A 159 -11.33 -14.73 -52.59
CA ASP A 159 -12.52 -15.34 -53.20
C ASP A 159 -12.66 -14.91 -54.68
N GLY A 160 -13.11 -15.83 -55.54
CA GLY A 160 -13.40 -15.52 -56.95
C GLY A 160 -14.67 -14.68 -57.17
N GLU A 161 -15.42 -14.41 -56.10
CA GLU A 161 -16.63 -13.60 -56.07
C GLU A 161 -16.47 -12.48 -55.03
N ALA A 162 -17.26 -11.41 -55.16
CA ALA A 162 -17.24 -10.31 -54.20
C ALA A 162 -17.64 -10.79 -52.78
N SER A 163 -16.95 -10.28 -51.75
CA SER A 163 -17.21 -10.61 -50.35
C SER A 163 -16.94 -9.42 -49.43
N THR A 164 -17.66 -9.33 -48.30
CA THR A 164 -17.43 -8.26 -47.32
C THR A 164 -16.38 -8.71 -46.31
N LEU A 165 -15.33 -7.92 -46.15
CA LEU A 165 -14.30 -8.07 -45.13
C LEU A 165 -14.60 -7.14 -43.96
N SER A 166 -14.48 -7.61 -42.73
CA SER A 166 -14.56 -6.77 -41.53
C SER A 166 -13.32 -6.94 -40.68
N ALA A 167 -12.91 -5.87 -39.99
CA ALA A 167 -11.75 -5.88 -39.11
C ALA A 167 -12.15 -5.45 -37.69
N THR A 168 -11.66 -6.19 -36.69
CA THR A 168 -11.91 -5.91 -35.27
C THR A 168 -10.57 -5.83 -34.55
N VAL A 169 -10.35 -4.71 -33.84
CA VAL A 169 -9.24 -4.59 -32.88
C VAL A 169 -9.71 -5.13 -31.55
N SER A 170 -9.02 -6.13 -31.02
CA SER A 170 -9.32 -6.67 -29.69
C SER A 170 -8.10 -7.27 -29.01
N GLY A 171 -8.16 -7.35 -27.69
CA GLY A 171 -7.15 -8.04 -26.90
C GLY A 171 -7.54 -8.06 -25.43
N MET A 172 -6.70 -8.71 -24.64
CA MET A 172 -6.81 -8.74 -23.19
C MET A 172 -5.55 -8.16 -22.56
N VAL A 173 -5.72 -7.34 -21.54
CA VAL A 173 -4.64 -6.91 -20.66
C VAL A 173 -5.01 -7.30 -19.23
N ALA A 174 -4.32 -8.30 -18.71
CA ALA A 174 -4.49 -8.83 -17.37
C ALA A 174 -3.46 -8.22 -16.42
N LEU A 175 -3.90 -7.83 -15.23
CA LEU A 175 -3.09 -7.31 -14.14
C LEU A 175 -3.23 -8.22 -12.93
N THR A 176 -2.16 -8.95 -12.58
CA THR A 176 -2.09 -9.70 -11.33
C THR A 176 -1.82 -8.74 -10.18
N ILE A 177 -2.65 -8.81 -9.15
CA ILE A 177 -2.63 -7.91 -8.00
C ILE A 177 -2.38 -8.76 -6.74
N PRO A 178 -1.35 -8.45 -5.94
CA PRO A 178 -1.09 -9.19 -4.71
C PRO A 178 -2.29 -9.17 -3.75
N GLY A 179 -2.77 -10.35 -3.34
CA GLY A 179 -3.90 -10.51 -2.42
C GLY A 179 -5.27 -10.04 -2.94
N ALA A 180 -5.45 -9.95 -4.26
CA ALA A 180 -6.75 -9.80 -4.91
C ALA A 180 -6.82 -10.61 -6.20
N ASP A 181 -8.02 -10.71 -6.76
CA ASP A 181 -8.22 -11.34 -8.06
C ASP A 181 -7.51 -10.57 -9.19
N THR A 182 -7.10 -11.30 -10.22
CA THR A 182 -6.53 -10.69 -11.42
C THR A 182 -7.57 -9.82 -12.11
N VAL A 183 -7.21 -8.57 -12.41
CA VAL A 183 -8.06 -7.64 -13.14
C VAL A 183 -7.77 -7.77 -14.63
N THR A 184 -8.76 -8.21 -15.40
CA THR A 184 -8.63 -8.33 -16.86
C THR A 184 -9.44 -7.23 -17.53
N THR A 185 -8.79 -6.44 -18.37
CA THR A 185 -9.43 -5.49 -19.27
C THR A 185 -9.44 -6.08 -20.66
N ALA A 186 -10.59 -6.11 -21.33
CA ALA A 186 -10.74 -6.68 -22.67
C ALA A 186 -11.24 -5.62 -23.68
N PRO A 187 -10.38 -4.69 -24.14
CA PRO A 187 -10.79 -3.67 -25.11
C PRO A 187 -11.18 -4.30 -26.45
N VAL A 188 -12.26 -3.80 -27.05
CA VAL A 188 -12.70 -4.17 -28.40
C VAL A 188 -13.24 -2.96 -29.16
N VAL A 189 -12.91 -2.83 -30.44
CA VAL A 189 -13.54 -1.87 -31.37
C VAL A 189 -13.58 -2.44 -32.78
N GLU A 190 -14.69 -2.21 -33.48
CA GLU A 190 -14.81 -2.49 -34.90
C GLU A 190 -14.01 -1.44 -35.69
N ALA A 191 -13.01 -1.88 -36.46
CA ALA A 191 -12.20 -1.03 -37.33
C ALA A 191 -12.91 -0.69 -38.64
N GLY A 192 -13.97 -1.44 -38.99
CA GLY A 192 -14.84 -1.17 -40.12
C GLY A 192 -15.05 -2.38 -41.01
N SER A 193 -15.73 -2.16 -42.13
CA SER A 193 -15.98 -3.17 -43.16
C SER A 193 -15.67 -2.62 -44.55
N PHE A 194 -15.30 -3.51 -45.47
CA PHE A 194 -14.99 -3.21 -46.86
C PHE A 194 -15.61 -4.28 -47.76
N ASP A 195 -16.37 -3.84 -48.76
CA ASP A 195 -16.92 -4.73 -49.79
C ASP A 195 -15.85 -4.97 -50.85
N ALA A 196 -15.14 -6.11 -50.72
CA ALA A 196 -14.11 -6.52 -51.65
C ALA A 196 -14.73 -7.11 -52.93
N ALA A 197 -14.16 -6.77 -54.07
CA ALA A 197 -14.44 -7.46 -55.32
C ALA A 197 -13.77 -8.84 -55.36
N ALA A 198 -14.01 -9.58 -56.43
CA ALA A 198 -13.31 -10.84 -56.71
C ALA A 198 -11.78 -10.64 -56.71
N TYR A 199 -11.07 -11.64 -56.21
CA TYR A 199 -9.61 -11.68 -56.19
C TYR A 199 -9.03 -11.51 -57.58
N ASP A 200 -8.09 -10.57 -57.71
CA ASP A 200 -7.46 -10.22 -58.97
C ASP A 200 -6.26 -11.13 -59.32
N GLY A 201 -5.93 -12.08 -58.43
CA GLY A 201 -4.82 -13.01 -58.60
C GLY A 201 -3.51 -12.55 -57.96
N ILE A 202 -3.46 -11.36 -57.35
CA ILE A 202 -2.26 -10.81 -56.71
C ILE A 202 -2.55 -10.46 -55.25
N ALA A 203 -1.80 -11.05 -54.32
CA ALA A 203 -1.93 -10.74 -52.90
C ALA A 203 -1.05 -9.54 -52.51
N ASP A 204 -1.62 -8.34 -52.47
CA ASP A 204 -0.89 -7.10 -52.17
C ASP A 204 -1.61 -6.14 -51.19
N PHE A 205 -2.79 -6.52 -50.68
CA PHE A 205 -3.64 -5.74 -49.79
C PHE A 205 -4.13 -4.40 -50.37
N SER A 206 -4.17 -4.29 -51.70
CA SER A 206 -4.59 -3.09 -52.42
C SER A 206 -5.63 -3.43 -53.49
N GLY A 207 -5.97 -2.43 -54.31
CA GLY A 207 -6.97 -2.62 -55.36
C GLY A 207 -8.38 -2.93 -54.84
N PRO A 208 -9.27 -3.46 -55.70
CA PRO A 208 -10.64 -3.77 -55.33
C PRO A 208 -10.81 -4.99 -54.41
N SER A 209 -9.84 -5.91 -54.33
CA SER A 209 -9.87 -7.10 -53.47
C SER A 209 -9.25 -6.88 -52.09
N GLY A 210 -8.37 -5.88 -51.94
CA GLY A 210 -7.63 -5.56 -50.72
C GLY A 210 -8.00 -4.24 -50.07
N HIS A 211 -7.85 -4.17 -48.74
CA HIS A 211 -8.08 -2.96 -47.96
C HIS A 211 -7.12 -2.82 -46.78
N ASP A 212 -6.66 -1.60 -46.55
CA ASP A 212 -5.93 -1.20 -45.34
C ASP A 212 -6.90 -0.44 -44.43
N PHE A 213 -7.34 -1.08 -43.35
CA PHE A 213 -8.20 -0.46 -42.34
C PHE A 213 -7.44 0.59 -41.52
N GLY A 214 -6.13 0.72 -41.70
CA GLY A 214 -5.30 1.63 -40.93
C GLY A 214 -5.15 1.19 -39.48
N SER A 215 -4.76 2.15 -38.63
CA SER A 215 -4.52 1.92 -37.21
C SER A 215 -5.75 2.30 -36.39
N HIS A 216 -6.28 1.35 -35.62
CA HIS A 216 -7.40 1.57 -34.71
C HIS A 216 -7.00 1.21 -33.28
N THR A 217 -7.56 1.95 -32.32
CA THR A 217 -7.30 1.73 -30.88
C THR A 217 -8.59 1.38 -30.17
N ALA A 218 -8.61 0.24 -29.51
CA ALA A 218 -9.61 -0.13 -28.51
C ALA A 218 -9.07 0.21 -27.12
N SER A 219 -9.91 0.81 -26.25
CA SER A 219 -9.55 1.09 -24.85
C SER A 219 -10.61 0.58 -23.89
N GLY A 220 -10.20 0.19 -22.70
CA GLY A 220 -11.10 -0.19 -21.61
C GLY A 220 -10.45 0.05 -20.26
N ALA A 221 -11.24 -0.05 -19.20
CA ALA A 221 -10.75 0.00 -17.83
C ALA A 221 -11.52 -0.99 -16.95
N ALA A 222 -10.83 -1.55 -15.96
CA ALA A 222 -11.44 -2.39 -14.93
C ALA A 222 -10.82 -2.06 -13.58
N THR A 223 -11.61 -2.17 -12.51
CA THR A 223 -11.21 -1.81 -11.15
C THR A 223 -11.46 -2.99 -10.20
N THR A 224 -10.57 -3.16 -9.22
CA THR A 224 -10.77 -4.04 -8.07
C THR A 224 -10.29 -3.36 -6.79
N GLY A 225 -10.55 -3.99 -5.64
CA GLY A 225 -10.07 -3.53 -4.34
C GLY A 225 -9.44 -4.65 -3.51
N VAL A 226 -8.49 -4.28 -2.66
CA VAL A 226 -7.91 -5.12 -1.60
C VAL A 226 -8.44 -4.62 -0.27
N SER A 227 -8.85 -5.56 0.59
CA SER A 227 -9.34 -5.26 1.94
C SER A 227 -8.98 -6.37 2.93
N GLY A 228 -9.21 -6.12 4.22
CA GLY A 228 -8.99 -7.11 5.26
C GLY A 228 -7.52 -7.52 5.42
N PRO A 229 -7.23 -8.80 5.76
CA PRO A 229 -5.86 -9.25 6.06
C PRO A 229 -4.85 -9.04 4.92
N ALA A 230 -5.32 -9.01 3.68
CA ALA A 230 -4.49 -8.77 2.50
C ALA A 230 -3.88 -7.36 2.47
N LEU A 231 -4.37 -6.41 3.26
CA LEU A 231 -3.76 -5.07 3.36
C LEU A 231 -2.34 -5.11 3.94
N SER A 232 -1.99 -6.12 4.74
CA SER A 232 -0.67 -6.23 5.38
C SER A 232 0.51 -6.24 4.39
N GLN A 233 0.32 -6.77 3.17
CA GLN A 233 1.36 -6.79 2.14
C GLN A 233 1.66 -5.40 1.53
N TYR A 234 0.74 -4.44 1.72
CA TYR A 234 0.81 -3.08 1.20
C TYR A 234 1.38 -2.07 2.21
N VAL A 235 1.62 -2.45 3.46
CA VAL A 235 2.07 -1.53 4.52
C VAL A 235 3.57 -1.72 4.83
N GLY A 236 4.29 -0.63 5.04
CA GLY A 236 5.68 -0.63 5.51
C GLY A 236 6.67 -0.12 4.46
N THR A 237 7.91 -0.59 4.54
CA THR A 237 8.99 -0.16 3.63
C THR A 237 9.06 -1.01 2.37
N GLY A 238 9.59 -0.45 1.28
CA GLY A 238 9.80 -1.15 0.01
C GLY A 238 8.64 -0.99 -0.95
N THR A 239 8.45 -1.97 -1.83
CA THR A 239 7.47 -1.90 -2.92
C THR A 239 6.57 -3.13 -2.99
N VAL A 240 5.41 -2.97 -3.64
CA VAL A 240 4.51 -4.05 -4.07
C VAL A 240 4.59 -4.17 -5.59
N GLU A 241 4.71 -5.39 -6.09
CA GLU A 241 4.86 -5.69 -7.51
C GLU A 241 3.53 -6.07 -8.17
N PHE A 242 3.35 -5.65 -9.40
CA PHE A 242 2.18 -5.88 -10.24
C PHE A 242 2.67 -6.44 -11.58
N LEU A 243 2.14 -7.60 -11.96
CA LEU A 243 2.45 -8.25 -13.23
C LEU A 243 1.36 -7.92 -14.24
N GLY A 244 1.73 -7.21 -15.31
CA GLY A 244 0.88 -6.98 -16.46
C GLY A 244 1.20 -8.01 -17.56
N VAL A 245 0.16 -8.55 -18.18
CA VAL A 245 0.25 -9.42 -19.35
C VAL A 245 -0.71 -8.91 -20.41
N ALA A 246 -0.27 -8.74 -21.65
CA ALA A 246 -1.14 -8.36 -22.75
C ALA A 246 -1.14 -9.41 -23.87
N THR A 247 -2.31 -9.77 -24.35
CA THR A 247 -2.52 -10.73 -25.44
C THR A 247 -3.43 -10.12 -26.50
N ALA A 248 -3.03 -10.19 -27.77
CA ALA A 248 -3.84 -9.69 -28.87
C ALA A 248 -4.83 -10.77 -29.36
N THR A 249 -6.04 -10.34 -29.73
CA THR A 249 -7.06 -11.18 -30.37
C THR A 249 -7.71 -10.49 -31.58
N SER A 250 -7.10 -9.41 -32.06
CA SER A 250 -7.52 -8.70 -33.27
C SER A 250 -7.60 -9.66 -34.44
N HIS A 251 -8.65 -9.52 -35.23
CA HIS A 251 -8.95 -10.47 -36.30
C HIS A 251 -9.69 -9.78 -37.45
N THR A 252 -9.74 -10.48 -38.57
CA THR A 252 -10.57 -10.13 -39.71
C THR A 252 -11.60 -11.22 -39.94
N THR A 253 -12.80 -10.88 -40.40
CA THR A 253 -13.83 -11.82 -40.83
C THR A 253 -14.20 -11.58 -42.30
N GLY A 254 -14.72 -12.60 -43.01
CA GLY A 254 -15.10 -12.49 -44.43
C GLY A 254 -15.57 -13.81 -45.03
N GLY A 255 -15.63 -13.89 -46.38
CA GLY A 255 -16.18 -15.00 -47.19
C GLY A 255 -15.50 -16.37 -47.06
N GLY A 256 -14.51 -16.50 -46.17
CA GLY A 256 -13.82 -17.75 -45.86
C GLY A 256 -12.37 -17.77 -46.33
N ASN A 257 -12.04 -17.16 -47.47
CA ASN A 257 -10.67 -17.03 -47.96
C ASN A 257 -10.15 -15.60 -47.80
N VAL A 258 -9.62 -15.29 -46.60
CA VAL A 258 -9.09 -13.96 -46.28
C VAL A 258 -7.60 -14.05 -45.97
N LEU A 259 -6.78 -13.28 -46.67
CA LEU A 259 -5.40 -13.00 -46.27
C LEU A 259 -5.39 -11.76 -45.40
N ASN A 260 -4.69 -11.79 -44.26
CA ASN A 260 -4.57 -10.60 -43.40
C ASN A 260 -3.13 -10.38 -42.93
N LYS A 261 -2.85 -9.12 -42.58
CA LYS A 261 -1.66 -8.70 -41.86
C LYS A 261 -2.09 -7.83 -40.69
N ILE A 262 -1.82 -8.30 -39.48
CA ILE A 262 -2.20 -7.62 -38.24
C ILE A 262 -0.94 -7.34 -37.42
N ASN A 263 -0.72 -6.08 -37.07
CA ASN A 263 0.34 -5.66 -36.16
C ASN A 263 -0.31 -5.00 -34.93
N THR A 264 -0.13 -5.60 -33.76
CA THR A 264 -0.80 -5.16 -32.53
C THR A 264 0.21 -4.75 -31.46
N VAL A 265 -0.07 -3.62 -30.81
CA VAL A 265 0.64 -3.12 -29.64
C VAL A 265 -0.35 -2.89 -28.51
N ALA A 266 0.11 -2.96 -27.27
CA ALA A 266 -0.69 -2.72 -26.08
C ALA A 266 0.05 -1.82 -25.10
N SER A 267 -0.72 -1.02 -24.36
CA SER A 267 -0.26 -0.22 -23.22
C SER A 267 -1.27 -0.31 -22.07
N ALA A 268 -0.83 0.04 -20.87
CA ALA A 268 -1.72 0.19 -19.73
C ALA A 268 -1.25 1.27 -18.77
N GLN A 269 -2.20 1.94 -18.14
CA GLN A 269 -2.01 2.81 -16.99
C GLN A 269 -2.76 2.21 -15.81
N VAL A 270 -2.01 1.86 -14.77
CA VAL A 270 -2.59 1.37 -13.51
C VAL A 270 -2.57 2.51 -12.51
N ILE A 271 -3.75 2.80 -11.94
CA ILE A 271 -3.91 3.74 -10.84
C ILE A 271 -4.13 2.92 -9.56
N LEU A 272 -3.19 3.04 -8.63
CA LEU A 272 -3.23 2.45 -7.31
C LEU A 272 -3.59 3.54 -6.30
N THR A 273 -4.71 3.38 -5.59
CA THR A 273 -5.19 4.32 -4.59
C THR A 273 -5.17 3.65 -3.22
N TYR A 274 -4.33 4.14 -2.31
CA TYR A 274 -4.41 3.78 -0.91
C TYR A 274 -5.42 4.67 -0.20
N ARG A 275 -6.40 4.07 0.48
CA ARG A 275 -7.32 4.76 1.38
C ARG A 275 -6.89 4.51 2.81
N TYR A 276 -6.84 5.55 3.64
CA TYR A 276 -6.32 5.46 4.99
C TYR A 276 -6.96 6.47 5.95
N LEU A 277 -6.99 6.14 7.24
CA LEU A 277 -7.30 7.09 8.30
C LEU A 277 -5.99 7.74 8.76
N PRO A 278 -5.80 9.07 8.59
CA PRO A 278 -4.55 9.73 8.94
C PRO A 278 -4.25 9.67 10.44
N VAL A 279 -2.97 9.79 10.82
CA VAL A 279 -2.59 9.98 12.23
C VAL A 279 -3.11 11.32 12.73
N VAL A 280 -3.84 11.32 13.85
CA VAL A 280 -4.21 12.55 14.56
C VAL A 280 -3.18 12.80 15.65
N CYS A 281 -2.31 13.81 15.49
CA CYS A 281 -1.34 14.15 16.53
C CYS A 281 -2.03 14.63 17.82
N LEU A 282 -1.41 14.33 18.97
CA LEU A 282 -1.78 14.93 20.25
C LEU A 282 -1.65 16.46 20.16
N LYS A 283 -2.65 17.17 20.65
CA LYS A 283 -2.68 18.65 20.62
C LYS A 283 -1.91 19.22 21.79
N ALA A 284 -1.48 20.47 21.67
CA ALA A 284 -0.95 21.20 22.82
C ALA A 284 -2.06 21.38 23.88
N GLY A 285 -1.71 21.21 25.15
CA GLY A 285 -2.67 21.28 26.24
C GLY A 285 -2.25 20.51 27.49
N SER A 286 -3.11 20.56 28.51
CA SER A 286 -2.93 19.81 29.75
C SER A 286 -3.50 18.41 29.61
N TYR A 287 -2.70 17.42 30.01
CA TYR A 287 -3.10 16.01 30.01
C TYR A 287 -2.75 15.38 31.35
N LYS A 288 -3.36 14.22 31.61
CA LYS A 288 -3.04 13.35 32.73
C LYS A 288 -2.75 11.95 32.20
N ILE A 289 -1.56 11.43 32.50
CA ILE A 289 -1.24 10.02 32.30
C ILE A 289 -1.72 9.30 33.56
N VAL A 290 -2.45 8.20 33.38
CA VAL A 290 -3.02 7.43 34.47
C VAL A 290 -2.64 5.98 34.29
N GLN A 291 -2.03 5.38 35.30
CA GLN A 291 -1.94 3.94 35.41
C GLN A 291 -3.29 3.43 35.90
N THR A 292 -4.05 2.80 35.01
CA THR A 292 -5.48 2.56 35.29
C THR A 292 -5.70 1.39 36.23
N GLU A 293 -4.71 0.50 36.34
CA GLU A 293 -4.74 -0.69 37.17
C GLU A 293 -3.36 -0.90 37.81
N GLN A 294 -3.36 -1.12 39.12
CA GLN A 294 -2.17 -1.51 39.85
C GLN A 294 -1.64 -2.84 39.29
N PRO A 295 -0.34 -2.97 38.97
CA PRO A 295 0.20 -4.20 38.42
C PRO A 295 0.10 -5.32 39.47
N PRO A 296 -0.37 -6.52 39.08
CA PRO A 296 -0.54 -7.61 40.02
C PRO A 296 0.77 -7.94 40.75
N GLY A 297 0.71 -8.02 42.08
CA GLY A 297 1.86 -8.38 42.91
C GLY A 297 2.79 -7.21 43.26
N TYR A 298 2.40 -5.97 42.97
CA TYR A 298 3.12 -4.77 43.39
C TYR A 298 2.22 -3.85 44.23
N ALA A 299 2.82 -3.15 45.18
CA ALA A 299 2.18 -2.05 45.89
C ALA A 299 2.53 -0.73 45.20
N ASP A 300 1.60 0.21 45.23
CA ASP A 300 1.78 1.53 44.63
C ASP A 300 2.98 2.29 45.26
N GLY A 301 3.79 2.89 44.39
CA GLY A 301 4.98 3.65 44.74
C GLY A 301 4.88 5.12 44.31
N ARG A 302 6.02 5.73 43.97
CA ARG A 302 6.08 7.16 43.62
C ARG A 302 6.21 7.35 42.12
N GLU A 303 5.61 8.43 41.63
CA GLU A 303 5.61 8.79 40.23
C GLU A 303 6.49 10.01 39.98
N THR A 304 7.10 10.06 38.80
CA THR A 304 8.01 11.14 38.42
C THR A 304 7.78 11.60 37.00
N ALA A 305 7.77 12.91 36.79
CA ALA A 305 7.84 13.51 35.46
C ALA A 305 9.30 13.87 35.11
N GLY A 306 9.81 13.37 34.00
CA GLY A 306 11.16 13.62 33.50
C GLY A 306 12.28 12.87 34.22
N ASN A 307 11.97 11.93 35.11
CA ASN A 307 12.92 11.20 35.97
C ASN A 307 13.90 12.09 36.78
N THR A 308 13.44 13.23 37.32
CA THR A 308 14.32 14.18 38.04
C THR A 308 13.95 14.35 39.51
N THR A 309 12.71 14.75 39.79
CA THR A 309 12.21 14.94 41.15
C THR A 309 10.87 14.24 41.28
N PRO A 310 10.72 13.31 42.24
CA PRO A 310 9.45 12.63 42.48
C PRO A 310 8.35 13.64 42.76
N LEU A 311 7.20 13.39 42.16
CA LEU A 311 6.04 14.23 42.36
C LEU A 311 5.55 14.08 43.82
N PRO A 312 5.11 15.18 44.46
CA PRO A 312 4.65 15.11 45.84
C PRO A 312 3.29 14.42 45.92
N ASN A 313 3.10 13.58 46.94
CA ASN A 313 1.83 12.95 47.29
C ASN A 313 1.18 12.12 46.17
N THR A 314 1.99 11.43 45.38
CA THR A 314 1.45 10.64 44.26
C THR A 314 1.13 9.19 44.61
N LYS A 315 1.66 8.67 45.72
CA LYS A 315 1.23 7.38 46.28
C LYS A 315 -0.31 7.32 46.38
N GLY A 316 -0.93 6.41 45.64
CA GLY A 316 -2.35 6.12 45.57
C GLY A 316 -3.09 6.97 44.54
N SER A 317 -2.39 7.83 43.80
CA SER A 317 -2.96 8.63 42.73
C SER A 317 -2.84 7.96 41.36
N ASP A 318 -1.83 7.11 41.16
CA ASP A 318 -1.52 6.45 39.88
C ASP A 318 -1.59 7.43 38.70
N SER A 319 -1.10 8.67 38.88
CA SER A 319 -1.27 9.69 37.84
C SER A 319 -0.23 10.79 37.79
N ILE A 320 0.16 11.14 36.57
CA ILE A 320 1.14 12.17 36.24
C ILE A 320 0.46 13.24 35.40
N SER A 321 0.45 14.49 35.88
CA SER A 321 -0.07 15.63 35.09
C SER A 321 1.04 16.21 34.23
N ILE A 322 0.78 16.39 32.94
CA ILE A 322 1.74 16.88 31.95
C ILE A 322 1.14 18.02 31.12
N THR A 323 1.99 18.80 30.46
CA THR A 323 1.57 19.80 29.48
C THR A 323 2.33 19.60 28.18
N ILE A 324 1.60 19.28 27.11
CA ILE A 324 2.16 19.16 25.76
C ILE A 324 2.26 20.56 25.16
N SER A 325 3.46 20.97 24.78
CA SER A 325 3.75 22.27 24.14
C SER A 325 4.32 22.15 22.72
N GLY A 326 4.43 20.92 22.19
CA GLY A 326 4.90 20.63 20.84
C GLY A 326 6.21 19.82 20.75
N GLY A 327 6.85 19.52 21.88
CA GLY A 327 7.99 18.61 21.96
C GLY A 327 7.63 17.30 22.67
N ASP A 328 8.57 16.35 22.61
CA ASP A 328 8.46 15.07 23.30
C ASP A 328 8.56 15.25 24.82
N LEU A 329 7.83 14.40 25.55
CA LEU A 329 7.80 14.33 26.99
C LEU A 329 8.16 12.90 27.41
N PRO A 330 9.46 12.54 27.43
CA PRO A 330 9.88 11.23 27.90
C PRO A 330 9.89 11.16 29.43
N ASN A 331 10.08 9.94 29.95
CA ASN A 331 10.39 9.67 31.36
C ASN A 331 9.29 10.09 32.35
N ASN A 332 8.02 9.90 31.97
CA ASN A 332 6.91 9.98 32.90
C ASN A 332 6.75 8.60 33.56
N ASN A 333 7.34 8.40 34.72
CA ASN A 333 7.54 7.05 35.26
C ASN A 333 6.64 6.77 36.45
N PHE A 334 6.15 5.54 36.53
CA PHE A 334 5.40 5.00 37.68
C PHE A 334 6.30 4.00 38.39
N GLY A 335 6.74 4.35 39.60
CA GLY A 335 7.52 3.47 40.46
C GLY A 335 6.59 2.60 41.29
N GLU A 336 6.89 1.30 41.33
CA GLU A 336 6.11 0.29 42.03
C GLU A 336 6.94 -0.38 43.11
N LEU A 337 6.37 -0.58 44.29
CA LEU A 337 7.03 -1.24 45.39
C LEU A 337 6.73 -2.73 45.38
N LEU A 338 7.72 -3.54 45.80
CA LEU A 338 7.41 -4.93 46.16
C LEU A 338 6.50 -4.95 47.40
N PRO A 339 5.57 -5.92 47.50
CA PRO A 339 4.73 -6.06 48.68
C PRO A 339 5.57 -6.23 49.93
N PRO A 340 5.11 -5.77 51.12
CA PRO A 340 5.87 -5.82 52.36
C PRO A 340 6.39 -7.22 52.76
N ASP A 341 5.76 -8.30 52.27
CA ASP A 341 6.18 -9.70 52.52
C ASP A 341 7.22 -10.26 51.53
N ALA A 342 7.75 -9.46 50.61
CA ALA A 342 8.79 -9.88 49.66
C ALA A 342 10.23 -9.79 50.22
N THR A 343 10.40 -9.46 51.52
CA THR A 343 11.73 -9.23 52.09
C THR A 343 12.47 -10.52 52.45
N ALA A 344 13.57 -10.76 51.71
CA ALA A 344 14.82 -11.41 52.09
C ALA A 344 14.78 -12.79 52.77
N THR A 345 14.97 -13.86 51.98
CA THR A 345 15.64 -15.06 52.51
C THR A 345 17.12 -14.72 52.73
N ALA A 346 17.49 -14.37 53.96
CA ALA A 346 18.89 -14.29 54.38
C ALA A 346 19.57 -15.66 54.17
N PRO A 347 20.85 -15.71 53.75
CA PRO A 347 21.54 -16.98 53.60
C PRO A 347 21.72 -17.61 54.99
N ALA A 348 21.11 -18.76 55.21
CA ALA A 348 21.32 -19.54 56.43
C ALA A 348 22.81 -19.87 56.55
N THR A 349 23.45 -19.38 57.60
CA THR A 349 24.75 -19.82 58.07
C THR A 349 24.66 -21.30 58.45
N GLY A 350 25.14 -22.16 57.55
CA GLY A 350 25.22 -23.60 57.79
C GLY A 350 26.34 -23.91 58.78
N THR A 351 25.98 -24.18 60.03
CA THR A 351 26.84 -24.87 60.99
C THR A 351 26.80 -26.36 60.68
N ALA A 352 27.95 -26.93 60.29
CA ALA A 352 28.11 -28.35 60.09
C ALA A 352 28.08 -29.11 61.43
N THR A 353 27.18 -30.08 61.55
CA THR A 353 27.30 -31.16 62.55
C THR A 353 27.10 -32.50 61.86
N THR A 354 28.18 -33.28 61.87
CA THR A 354 28.27 -34.69 61.47
C THR A 354 27.40 -35.57 62.37
N GLY A 355 26.60 -36.46 61.78
CA GLY A 355 25.82 -37.46 62.51
C GLY A 355 25.45 -38.64 61.61
N THR A 356 26.15 -39.75 61.82
CA THR A 356 26.04 -41.06 61.17
C THR A 356 24.74 -41.80 61.52
N GLY A 357 24.11 -42.49 60.57
CA GLY A 357 23.05 -43.47 60.87
C GLY A 357 22.31 -44.05 59.65
N THR A 358 22.58 -45.33 59.38
CA THR A 358 22.03 -46.29 58.40
C THR A 358 20.50 -46.32 58.23
N PRO A 359 19.92 -46.69 57.05
CA PRO A 359 18.48 -46.56 56.76
C PRO A 359 17.68 -47.86 56.99
N PRO A 360 16.34 -47.77 57.09
CA PRO A 360 15.47 -48.87 56.70
C PRO A 360 14.57 -48.52 55.50
N ARG A 361 14.73 -49.34 54.46
CA ARG A 361 13.75 -49.93 53.54
C ARG A 361 12.31 -49.36 53.55
N GLY A 362 11.90 -48.79 52.42
CA GLY A 362 10.50 -48.51 52.07
C GLY A 362 10.33 -48.41 50.56
N THR A 363 9.41 -49.19 50.02
CA THR A 363 9.15 -49.52 48.61
C THR A 363 8.47 -48.41 47.81
N ALA A 364 8.88 -48.19 46.56
CA ALA A 364 7.98 -47.88 45.43
C ALA A 364 8.73 -47.90 44.09
N THR A 365 8.31 -48.80 43.20
CA THR A 365 8.69 -48.86 41.79
C THR A 365 7.80 -47.90 40.98
N PRO A 366 8.34 -47.17 39.99
CA PRO A 366 7.59 -46.87 38.77
C PRO A 366 8.30 -47.45 37.53
N PRO A 367 7.56 -47.90 36.50
CA PRO A 367 8.15 -48.54 35.33
C PRO A 367 8.51 -47.53 34.22
N GLY A 368 9.54 -47.90 33.45
CA GLY A 368 9.45 -47.84 32.00
C GLY A 368 10.14 -46.67 31.30
N ALA A 369 11.48 -46.68 31.27
CA ALA A 369 12.25 -46.02 30.22
C ALA A 369 12.14 -46.85 28.93
N LEU A 370 11.76 -46.22 27.81
CA LEU A 370 11.93 -46.78 26.48
C LEU A 370 13.18 -46.18 25.84
N SER A 371 14.16 -47.04 25.59
CA SER A 371 15.28 -46.80 24.68
C SER A 371 15.04 -47.67 23.42
N PRO A 372 15.41 -47.20 22.22
CA PRO A 372 15.07 -47.86 20.96
C PRO A 372 16.07 -49.00 20.62
N THR A 373 15.56 -50.04 19.95
CA THR A 373 16.36 -51.10 19.32
C THR A 373 16.21 -51.09 17.79
N PRO A 374 17.16 -51.70 17.04
CA PRO A 374 17.52 -51.33 15.67
C PRO A 374 17.34 -52.47 14.63
N VAL A 375 17.82 -52.22 13.39
CA VAL A 375 18.18 -53.17 12.30
C VAL A 375 16.97 -53.64 11.45
N GLU A 376 16.93 -53.63 10.11
CA GLU A 376 17.92 -54.04 9.09
C GLU A 376 17.65 -53.47 7.66
N THR A 377 18.68 -53.58 6.82
CA THR A 377 19.00 -53.20 5.41
C THR A 377 18.08 -53.75 4.28
N VAL A 378 18.09 -53.33 2.99
CA VAL A 378 19.15 -53.42 1.92
C VAL A 378 18.73 -52.67 0.62
N SER A 379 19.75 -52.29 -0.18
CA SER A 379 19.77 -51.98 -1.65
C SER A 379 19.24 -50.63 -2.13
N GLY A 380 19.91 -49.84 -2.96
CA GLY A 380 21.18 -49.97 -3.69
C GLY A 380 21.11 -49.19 -5.01
N ALA A 381 21.94 -48.16 -5.21
CA ALA A 381 22.37 -47.63 -6.52
C ALA A 381 23.42 -46.52 -6.35
N ARG A 382 24.32 -46.40 -7.33
CA ARG A 382 25.69 -45.90 -7.24
C ARG A 382 25.92 -44.73 -8.22
N THR A 383 26.22 -43.52 -7.71
CA THR A 383 27.11 -42.42 -8.21
C THR A 383 26.99 -41.86 -9.67
N PRO A 384 27.64 -40.71 -10.06
CA PRO A 384 28.53 -39.79 -9.31
C PRO A 384 28.19 -38.29 -9.40
N GLY A 385 28.83 -37.51 -8.52
CA GLY A 385 28.72 -36.04 -8.41
C GLY A 385 29.61 -35.23 -9.36
N PRO A 386 29.52 -33.88 -9.30
CA PRO A 386 30.19 -32.96 -10.21
C PRO A 386 31.62 -32.59 -9.76
N PRO A 387 32.51 -32.17 -10.68
CA PRO A 387 33.89 -31.82 -10.33
C PRO A 387 34.01 -30.39 -9.78
N SER A 388 34.96 -30.24 -8.85
CA SER A 388 35.44 -28.97 -8.32
C SER A 388 36.59 -28.40 -9.17
N ALA A 389 36.60 -27.08 -9.31
CA ALA A 389 37.75 -26.23 -9.63
C ALA A 389 37.64 -25.05 -8.64
N GLY A 390 38.65 -24.55 -7.96
CA GLY A 390 40.08 -24.44 -8.25
C GLY A 390 40.43 -22.98 -7.92
N SER A 391 41.07 -22.74 -6.78
CA SER A 391 41.44 -21.40 -6.28
C SER A 391 42.48 -20.71 -7.17
N GLY A 392 42.35 -19.39 -7.32
CA GLY A 392 43.37 -18.53 -7.94
C GLY A 392 43.18 -17.07 -7.53
N LEU A 393 43.97 -16.63 -6.56
CA LEU A 393 44.14 -15.25 -6.08
C LEU A 393 44.86 -14.38 -7.12
N LEU A 394 44.40 -13.15 -7.36
CA LEU A 394 45.26 -11.99 -7.69
C LEU A 394 44.47 -10.69 -7.49
N GLY A 395 45.03 -9.77 -6.70
CA GLY A 395 44.40 -8.51 -6.30
C GLY A 395 44.89 -7.29 -7.08
N LEU A 396 43.96 -6.32 -7.18
CA LEU A 396 44.10 -4.84 -7.09
C LEU A 396 44.92 -4.08 -8.17
N PRO A 397 44.74 -2.75 -8.36
CA PRO A 397 43.62 -1.83 -8.02
C PRO A 397 43.24 -0.82 -9.15
N ALA A 398 42.30 0.07 -8.81
CA ALA A 398 42.15 1.49 -9.23
C ALA A 398 41.17 1.87 -10.37
N THR A 399 40.14 2.62 -9.97
CA THR A 399 39.40 3.63 -10.77
C THR A 399 40.28 4.87 -11.03
N PRO A 400 40.03 5.66 -12.10
CA PRO A 400 39.18 6.86 -11.94
C PRO A 400 38.29 7.26 -13.16
N THR A 401 37.14 7.84 -12.83
CA THR A 401 36.42 9.03 -13.34
C THR A 401 36.62 9.55 -14.78
N ASN A 402 35.50 9.81 -15.49
CA ASN A 402 35.19 11.03 -16.29
C ASN A 402 33.76 10.90 -16.87
N LEU A 403 32.75 11.65 -16.42
CA LEU A 403 32.34 13.00 -16.86
C LEU A 403 32.49 13.25 -18.37
N ALA A 404 31.37 13.22 -19.10
CA ALA A 404 31.23 13.90 -20.39
C ALA A 404 29.82 14.48 -20.54
N LEU A 405 29.84 15.82 -20.55
CA LEU A 405 28.77 16.77 -20.80
C LEU A 405 28.47 16.78 -22.31
N PHE A 406 27.20 16.71 -22.74
CA PHE A 406 26.80 17.22 -24.05
C PHE A 406 25.44 17.91 -23.95
N ALA A 407 25.51 19.25 -24.02
CA ALA A 407 24.38 20.13 -24.25
C ALA A 407 24.06 20.16 -25.75
N VAL A 408 22.78 20.08 -26.11
CA VAL A 408 22.27 20.62 -27.38
C VAL A 408 21.03 21.45 -27.06
N VAL A 409 21.11 22.73 -27.43
CA VAL A 409 20.11 23.78 -27.34
C VAL A 409 19.45 23.95 -28.72
N LEU A 410 18.12 24.06 -28.76
CA LEU A 410 17.28 24.73 -29.79
C LEU A 410 15.84 24.76 -29.24
N ILE A 411 15.42 25.84 -28.55
CA ILE A 411 14.73 27.07 -29.02
C ILE A 411 13.34 26.84 -29.65
N SER A 412 12.37 27.62 -29.13
CA SER A 412 11.00 27.94 -29.63
C SER A 412 9.87 27.17 -28.92
N LEU A 413 8.79 27.73 -28.35
CA LEU A 413 8.13 29.04 -28.48
C LEU A 413 7.72 29.61 -27.10
N SER A 414 7.86 30.93 -26.99
CA SER A 414 7.27 31.81 -25.99
C SER A 414 5.85 32.24 -26.37
N SER A 415 4.92 32.25 -25.39
CA SER A 415 3.86 33.27 -25.12
C SER A 415 2.63 32.61 -24.49
N TRP A 416 1.89 33.38 -23.68
CA TRP A 416 0.60 33.11 -23.00
C TRP A 416 0.65 33.05 -21.46
N ILE A 417 1.05 34.16 -20.83
CA ILE A 417 0.49 34.58 -19.53
C ILE A 417 0.36 36.11 -19.55
N ALA A 418 -0.85 36.62 -19.76
CA ALA A 418 -1.35 37.90 -19.25
C ALA A 418 -2.75 38.14 -19.81
N ILE A 419 -3.79 37.96 -19.00
CA ILE A 419 -5.09 38.66 -19.03
C ILE A 419 -5.91 38.13 -17.84
N ILE A 420 -6.68 39.02 -17.21
CA ILE A 420 -7.46 38.88 -15.94
C ILE A 420 -6.70 39.40 -14.70
N ALA A 421 -6.34 40.67 -14.73
CA ALA A 421 -6.31 41.53 -13.55
C ALA A 421 -6.40 43.00 -13.98
N MET A 422 -7.61 43.49 -14.32
CA MET A 422 -8.06 44.89 -14.18
C MET A 422 -9.41 45.05 -14.87
N GLY A 423 -10.47 44.92 -14.09
CA GLY A 423 -11.84 45.05 -14.57
C GLY A 423 -12.74 45.69 -13.52
N ARG A 424 -12.30 46.79 -12.90
CA ARG A 424 -13.19 47.70 -12.14
C ARG A 424 -12.68 49.13 -12.22
N ARG A 425 -13.65 50.03 -12.46
CA ARG A 425 -13.60 51.50 -12.55
C ARG A 425 -13.15 52.05 -13.90
N GLN A 426 -14.14 52.51 -14.67
CA GLN A 426 -14.31 53.89 -15.13
C GLN A 426 -15.46 53.91 -16.17
N ARG A 427 -16.66 54.30 -15.73
CA ARG A 427 -17.74 54.84 -16.58
C ARG A 427 -18.63 55.72 -15.69
N GLY A 428 -18.25 56.99 -15.58
CA GLY A 428 -19.20 58.11 -15.65
C GLY A 428 -18.96 58.73 -17.03
N GLU A 429 -19.96 58.88 -17.90
CA GLU A 429 -21.08 59.83 -17.84
C GLU A 429 -20.77 61.04 -18.74
N THR A 430 -21.43 61.08 -19.90
CA THR A 430 -21.83 62.30 -20.62
C THR A 430 -23.06 62.00 -21.45
N ASP A 431 -24.13 62.75 -21.15
CA ASP A 431 -25.40 62.86 -21.86
C ASP A 431 -25.27 63.38 -23.30
N GLY A 432 -26.32 63.19 -24.11
CA GLY A 432 -26.59 64.04 -25.27
C GLY A 432 -27.49 63.43 -26.35
N GLU A 433 -28.77 63.84 -26.32
CA GLU A 433 -29.87 63.73 -27.33
C GLU A 433 -30.61 62.41 -27.56
#